data_AF-A0AAN9PE61-F1
#
_entry.id   AF-A0AAN9PE61-F1
#
_cell.length_a   1.000
_cell.length_b   1.000
_cell.length_c   1.000
_cell.angle_alpha   90.00
_cell.angle_beta   90.00
_cell.angle_gamma   90.00
#
_symmetry.space_group_name_H-M   'P 1'
#
loop_
_entity.id
_entity.type
_entity.pdbx_description
1 polymer ?
#
loop_
_entity_poly.entity_id
_entity_poly.type
_entity_poly.pdbx_seq_one_letter_code
_entity_poly.pdbx_strand_id
1 'polypeptide(L)'
;MARVFRSLRKTLTLAHQLQRQLSISPQMSRRTYISEMRKSAFEGNILRFLRSEIQYELQSSPPNNPITKFNSFMIDGRPGERWITLRRQYADEEVKVEVTMFDGAVPASSANGEVANSDEMQLHITLIVTISKGEGGVLEIMCSAWPDSIEIKRLLLCGNVKVPAEPYAGPEFRELDDELQDSLYDFLEVRGIDDELAVFLHQYMKHKDKVEFIRWMERVKSFIERK
;
A
#
# COMPACT_ATOMS: atom_id res chain seq x y z
N MET A 1 59.78 12.00 -62.56
CA MET A 1 58.63 12.88 -62.85
C MET A 1 58.99 14.30 -62.40
N ALA A 2 59.06 15.21 -63.39
CA ALA A 2 59.10 16.68 -63.41
C ALA A 2 59.39 17.51 -62.11
N ARG A 3 60.45 18.36 -62.11
CA ARG A 3 60.49 19.85 -62.32
C ARG A 3 59.99 20.69 -61.12
N VAL A 4 60.41 21.91 -60.75
CA VAL A 4 61.50 22.89 -61.03
C VAL A 4 61.22 24.07 -60.04
N PHE A 5 62.26 24.59 -59.37
CA PHE A 5 62.56 25.97 -58.89
C PHE A 5 61.57 26.93 -58.17
N ARG A 6 62.20 27.71 -57.25
CA ARG A 6 61.94 29.12 -56.81
C ARG A 6 60.71 29.36 -55.92
N SER A 7 60.61 30.38 -55.08
CA SER A 7 61.50 31.39 -54.46
C SER A 7 60.58 32.21 -53.52
N LEU A 8 61.13 32.62 -52.37
CA LEU A 8 60.75 33.74 -51.48
C LEU A 8 59.49 34.58 -51.73
N ARG A 9 58.88 34.94 -50.58
CA ARG A 9 58.40 36.28 -50.12
C ARG A 9 56.89 36.62 -50.21
N LYS A 10 56.48 37.34 -49.15
CA LYS A 10 55.35 38.30 -49.00
C LYS A 10 53.97 37.71 -48.64
N THR A 11 53.08 38.29 -47.83
CA THR A 11 53.02 39.51 -46.98
C THR A 11 51.72 39.44 -46.17
N LEU A 12 51.72 40.09 -45.00
CA LEU A 12 50.63 40.76 -44.26
C LEU A 12 49.17 40.61 -44.77
N THR A 13 48.23 40.24 -43.88
CA THR A 13 47.22 41.16 -43.29
C THR A 13 46.10 40.38 -42.56
N LEU A 14 45.87 40.69 -41.28
CA LEU A 14 44.61 40.53 -40.53
C LEU A 14 44.88 41.16 -39.14
N ALA A 15 44.01 41.91 -38.47
CA ALA A 15 42.57 42.02 -38.55
C ALA A 15 42.12 43.39 -37.99
N HIS A 16 40.96 43.86 -38.45
CA HIS A 16 40.16 44.84 -37.74
C HIS A 16 39.78 44.34 -36.34
N GLN A 17 39.93 45.19 -35.33
CA GLN A 17 39.16 45.10 -34.09
C GLN A 17 38.47 46.45 -33.85
N LEU A 18 37.22 46.54 -34.29
CA LEU A 18 36.23 47.44 -33.67
C LEU A 18 35.39 46.58 -32.74
N GLN A 19 35.56 46.80 -31.44
CA GLN A 19 34.79 46.18 -30.37
C GLN A 19 33.30 46.47 -30.56
N ARG A 20 32.50 45.43 -30.84
CA ARG A 20 31.07 45.44 -30.52
C ARG A 20 30.93 45.16 -29.03
N GLN A 21 30.58 46.18 -28.25
CA GLN A 21 30.02 45.95 -26.92
C GLN A 21 28.66 45.24 -27.08
N LEU A 22 28.62 43.96 -26.71
CA LEU A 22 27.38 43.23 -26.49
C LEU A 22 26.78 43.75 -25.18
N SER A 23 25.77 44.60 -25.30
CA SER A 23 24.86 44.91 -24.20
C SER A 23 24.11 43.63 -23.82
N ILE A 24 24.47 43.05 -22.67
CA ILE A 24 23.74 41.94 -22.06
C ILE A 24 22.38 42.50 -21.62
N SER A 25 21.33 42.13 -22.33
CA SER A 25 19.96 42.53 -22.03
C SER A 25 19.44 41.78 -20.78
N PRO A 26 18.80 42.45 -19.80
CA PRO A 26 18.31 41.83 -18.56
C PRO A 26 17.06 40.94 -18.76
N GLN A 27 16.69 40.65 -20.00
CA GLN A 27 15.48 39.91 -20.34
C GLN A 27 15.53 38.43 -19.93
N MET A 28 16.72 37.82 -19.86
CA MET A 28 16.85 36.42 -19.46
C MET A 28 16.52 36.20 -17.98
N SER A 29 17.05 37.03 -17.07
CA SER A 29 16.78 36.91 -15.62
C SER A 29 15.30 37.12 -15.27
N ARG A 30 14.60 37.99 -16.03
CA ARG A 30 13.17 38.25 -15.82
C ARG A 30 12.28 37.06 -16.21
N ARG A 31 12.66 36.29 -17.23
CA ARG A 31 11.93 35.09 -17.67
C ARG A 31 12.05 33.95 -16.65
N THR A 32 13.24 33.74 -16.08
CA THR A 32 13.47 32.72 -15.04
C THR A 32 12.69 33.05 -13.77
N TYR A 33 12.72 34.32 -13.33
CA TYR A 33 11.96 34.79 -12.16
C TYR A 33 10.45 34.58 -12.32
N ILE A 34 9.86 34.92 -13.48
CA ILE A 34 8.42 34.71 -13.73
C ILE A 34 8.08 33.21 -13.72
N SER A 35 8.95 32.36 -14.26
CA SER A 35 8.78 30.91 -14.24
C SER A 35 8.83 30.34 -12.81
N GLU A 36 9.81 30.78 -12.01
CA GLU A 36 9.95 30.40 -10.60
C GLU A 36 8.77 30.88 -9.74
N MET A 37 8.29 32.11 -9.96
CA MET A 37 7.10 32.64 -9.29
C MET A 37 5.85 31.82 -9.63
N ARG A 38 5.67 31.44 -10.90
CA ARG A 38 4.54 30.60 -11.32
C ARG A 38 4.62 29.20 -10.71
N LYS A 39 5.81 28.60 -10.70
CA LYS A 39 6.06 27.30 -10.03
C LYS A 39 5.73 27.39 -8.54
N SER A 40 6.24 28.40 -7.85
CA SER A 40 6.01 28.62 -6.42
C SER A 40 4.53 28.88 -6.09
N ALA A 41 3.83 29.67 -6.91
CA ALA A 41 2.40 29.89 -6.73
C ALA A 41 1.58 28.60 -6.92
N PHE A 42 1.95 27.78 -7.92
CA PHE A 42 1.32 26.49 -8.17
C PHE A 42 1.54 25.50 -7.03
N GLU A 43 2.79 25.32 -6.59
CA GLU A 43 3.14 24.46 -5.45
C GLU A 43 2.48 24.96 -4.15
N GLY A 44 2.45 26.28 -3.93
CA GLY A 44 1.76 26.90 -2.81
C GLY A 44 0.27 26.58 -2.76
N ASN A 45 -0.40 26.53 -3.93
CA ASN A 45 -1.81 26.13 -3.99
C ASN A 45 -2.01 24.66 -3.62
N ILE A 46 -1.15 23.75 -4.11
CA ILE A 46 -1.21 22.32 -3.75
C ILE A 46 -0.99 22.15 -2.25
N LEU A 47 0.03 22.82 -1.68
CA LEU A 47 0.32 22.75 -0.24
C LEU A 47 -0.83 23.26 0.61
N ARG A 48 -1.56 24.28 0.15
CA ARG A 48 -2.76 24.77 0.84
C ARG A 48 -3.84 23.68 0.89
N PHE A 49 -4.11 23.00 -0.23
CA PHE A 49 -5.10 21.92 -0.27
C PHE A 49 -4.68 20.74 0.61
N LEU A 50 -3.43 20.27 0.50
CA LEU A 50 -2.92 19.17 1.33
C LEU A 50 -3.03 19.48 2.83
N ARG A 51 -2.68 20.70 3.26
CA ARG A 51 -2.81 21.11 4.67
C ARG A 51 -4.27 21.14 5.12
N SER A 52 -5.18 21.61 4.26
CA SER A 52 -6.61 21.63 4.55
C SER A 52 -7.16 20.21 4.73
N GLU A 53 -6.77 19.29 3.84
CA GLU A 53 -7.23 17.90 3.87
C GLU A 53 -6.71 17.16 5.10
N ILE A 54 -5.41 17.26 5.38
CA ILE A 54 -4.78 16.68 6.59
C ILE A 54 -5.49 17.20 7.85
N GLN A 55 -5.77 18.50 7.92
CA GLN A 55 -6.44 19.10 9.07
C GLN A 55 -7.87 18.59 9.24
N TYR A 56 -8.61 18.43 8.13
CA TYR A 56 -9.97 17.89 8.14
C TYR A 56 -9.98 16.45 8.66
N GLU A 57 -9.10 15.59 8.13
CA GLU A 57 -9.03 14.18 8.55
C GLU A 57 -8.63 14.02 10.02
N LEU A 58 -7.66 14.81 10.51
CA LEU A 58 -7.25 14.80 11.91
C LEU A 58 -8.38 15.23 12.87
N GLN A 59 -9.27 16.13 12.43
CA GLN A 59 -10.42 16.57 13.23
C GLN A 59 -11.56 15.56 13.19
N SER A 60 -11.82 14.97 12.02
CA SER A 60 -12.85 13.96 11.80
C SER A 60 -12.53 12.64 12.52
N SER A 61 -11.25 12.32 12.68
CA SER A 61 -10.81 11.07 13.29
C SER A 61 -9.53 11.29 14.11
N PRO A 62 -9.68 11.67 15.39
CA PRO A 62 -8.54 11.86 16.28
C PRO A 62 -7.67 10.60 16.34
N PRO A 63 -6.34 10.73 16.35
CA PRO A 63 -5.46 9.59 16.49
C PRO A 63 -5.72 8.90 17.83
N ASN A 64 -6.12 7.64 17.79
CA ASN A 64 -6.25 6.78 18.95
C ASN A 64 -4.94 6.01 19.18
N ASN A 65 -4.76 5.52 20.40
CA ASN A 65 -3.65 4.62 20.69
C ASN A 65 -3.77 3.36 19.82
N PRO A 66 -2.66 2.83 19.27
CA PRO A 66 -2.69 1.62 18.49
C PRO A 66 -3.20 0.46 19.37
N ILE A 67 -4.21 -0.25 18.87
CA ILE A 67 -4.71 -1.46 19.54
C ILE A 67 -3.69 -2.57 19.31
N THR A 68 -3.00 -2.99 20.36
CA THR A 68 -1.93 -4.00 20.26
C THR A 68 -2.36 -5.41 20.64
N LYS A 69 -3.61 -5.58 21.09
CA LYS A 69 -4.15 -6.87 21.54
C LYS A 69 -5.64 -6.96 21.26
N PHE A 70 -6.07 -8.13 20.79
CA PHE A 70 -7.48 -8.51 20.66
C PHE A 70 -7.62 -9.95 21.16
N ASN A 71 -8.43 -10.16 22.20
CA ASN A 71 -8.56 -11.45 22.87
C ASN A 71 -7.18 -12.07 23.20
N SER A 72 -6.85 -13.21 22.60
CA SER A 72 -5.57 -13.89 22.79
C SER A 72 -4.52 -13.55 21.73
N PHE A 73 -4.84 -12.69 20.75
CA PHE A 73 -3.93 -12.25 19.71
C PHE A 73 -3.18 -10.98 20.10
N MET A 74 -1.86 -11.01 19.89
CA MET A 74 -1.04 -9.81 19.81
C MET A 74 -1.04 -9.28 18.38
N ILE A 75 -1.18 -7.96 18.23
CA ILE A 75 -1.29 -7.30 16.93
C ILE A 75 -0.02 -6.47 16.68
N ASP A 76 0.67 -6.73 15.57
CA ASP A 76 1.74 -5.90 15.03
C ASP A 76 1.22 -5.16 13.79
N GLY A 77 0.91 -3.87 13.97
CA GLY A 77 0.44 -2.99 12.92
C GLY A 77 1.49 -1.96 12.53
N ARG A 78 2.41 -2.34 11.65
CA ARG A 78 3.53 -1.47 11.30
C ARG A 78 3.09 -0.26 10.48
N PRO A 79 3.59 0.94 10.84
CA PRO A 79 3.27 2.13 10.09
C PRO A 79 3.91 2.11 8.68
N GLY A 80 3.11 2.36 7.65
CA GLY A 80 3.52 2.37 6.24
C GLY A 80 3.32 1.03 5.51
N GLU A 81 2.98 -0.05 6.22
CA GLU A 81 2.61 -1.33 5.63
C GLU A 81 1.10 -1.38 5.35
N ARG A 82 0.69 -2.11 4.31
CA ARG A 82 -0.72 -2.29 3.91
C ARG A 82 -1.35 -3.56 4.49
N TRP A 83 -0.73 -4.13 5.51
CA TRP A 83 -1.21 -5.29 6.24
C TRP A 83 -0.85 -5.16 7.72
N ILE A 84 -1.37 -6.06 8.54
CA ILE A 84 -0.95 -6.29 9.93
C ILE A 84 -0.72 -7.78 10.15
N THR A 85 -0.03 -8.10 11.25
CA THR A 85 0.15 -9.48 11.69
C THR A 85 -0.45 -9.68 13.07
N LEU A 86 -1.29 -10.70 13.22
CA LEU A 86 -1.77 -11.19 14.51
C LEU A 86 -1.00 -12.45 14.86
N ARG A 87 -0.62 -12.60 16.13
CA ARG A 87 0.07 -13.79 16.63
C ARG A 87 -0.55 -14.28 17.92
N ARG A 88 -0.68 -15.60 18.04
CA ARG A 88 -1.17 -16.29 19.22
C ARG A 88 -0.50 -17.66 19.33
N GLN A 89 -0.26 -18.11 20.56
CA GLN A 89 0.02 -19.51 20.85
C GLN A 89 -1.29 -20.23 21.23
N TYR A 90 -1.56 -21.38 20.63
CA TYR A 90 -2.70 -22.23 20.97
C TYR A 90 -2.20 -23.67 21.21
N ALA A 91 -2.17 -24.11 22.47
CA ALA A 91 -1.53 -25.36 22.87
C ALA A 91 -0.09 -25.46 22.31
N ASP A 92 0.21 -26.48 21.50
CA ASP A 92 1.50 -26.72 20.83
C ASP A 92 1.62 -26.03 19.45
N GLU A 93 0.62 -25.24 19.05
CA GLU A 93 0.56 -24.57 17.75
C GLU A 93 0.88 -23.07 17.86
N GLU A 94 1.67 -22.56 16.92
CA GLU A 94 1.77 -21.12 16.67
C GLU A 94 0.78 -20.74 15.57
N VAL A 95 -0.12 -19.79 15.87
CA VAL A 95 -1.10 -19.23 14.94
C VAL A 95 -0.66 -17.82 14.58
N LYS A 96 -0.36 -17.61 13.30
CA LYS A 96 -0.06 -16.30 12.71
C LYS A 96 -1.16 -15.97 11.71
N VAL A 97 -1.70 -14.76 11.76
CA VAL A 97 -2.67 -14.28 10.78
C VAL A 97 -2.13 -13.01 10.13
N GLU A 98 -1.96 -13.02 8.81
CA GLU A 98 -1.64 -11.83 8.04
C GLU A 98 -2.91 -11.28 7.43
N VAL A 99 -3.17 -10.00 7.69
CA VAL A 99 -4.45 -9.36 7.36
C VAL A 99 -4.18 -8.14 6.51
N THR A 100 -4.73 -8.09 5.31
CA THR A 100 -4.60 -6.92 4.42
C THR A 100 -5.45 -5.75 4.92
N MET A 101 -5.13 -4.54 4.49
CA MET A 101 -6.13 -3.47 4.44
C MET A 101 -7.20 -3.81 3.40
N PHE A 102 -8.30 -3.04 3.37
CA PHE A 102 -9.37 -3.24 2.41
C PHE A 102 -8.85 -3.36 0.96
N ASP A 103 -9.14 -4.49 0.33
CA ASP A 103 -8.62 -4.88 -0.98
C ASP A 103 -9.71 -5.27 -1.99
N GLY A 104 -10.98 -5.26 -1.55
CA GLY A 104 -12.14 -5.42 -2.40
C GLY A 104 -13.37 -4.73 -1.82
N ALA A 105 -14.40 -4.58 -2.64
CA ALA A 105 -15.71 -4.11 -2.22
C ALA A 105 -16.80 -4.73 -3.09
N VAL A 106 -17.91 -5.11 -2.47
CA VAL A 106 -19.11 -5.61 -3.16
C VAL A 106 -20.34 -4.81 -2.71
N PRO A 107 -21.38 -4.66 -3.55
CA PRO A 107 -22.64 -4.08 -3.09
C PRO A 107 -23.21 -4.89 -1.94
N ALA A 108 -23.68 -4.23 -0.88
CA ALA A 108 -24.35 -4.91 0.22
C ALA A 108 -25.61 -5.62 -0.30
N SER A 109 -25.68 -6.93 -0.10
CA SER A 109 -26.86 -7.72 -0.39
C SER A 109 -27.93 -7.43 0.68
N SER A 110 -29.11 -7.00 0.25
CA SER A 110 -30.26 -6.80 1.14
C SER A 110 -30.81 -8.16 1.58
N ALA A 111 -30.26 -8.73 2.66
CA ALA A 111 -30.70 -10.02 3.17
C ALA A 111 -32.13 -10.02 3.77
N ASN A 112 -32.77 -8.85 3.94
CA ASN A 112 -34.02 -8.72 4.72
C ASN A 112 -35.20 -8.01 4.03
N GLY A 113 -35.28 -8.00 2.69
CA GLY A 113 -36.47 -7.47 1.99
C GLY A 113 -36.80 -5.98 2.22
N GLU A 114 -35.95 -5.25 2.95
CA GLU A 114 -35.98 -3.80 3.04
C GLU A 114 -35.29 -3.21 1.81
N VAL A 115 -35.76 -2.03 1.39
CA VAL A 115 -35.29 -1.31 0.22
C VAL A 115 -33.78 -1.15 0.32
N ALA A 116 -33.03 -1.88 -0.51
CA ALA A 116 -31.59 -1.75 -0.58
C ALA A 116 -31.24 -0.27 -0.78
N ASN A 117 -30.56 0.35 0.17
CA ASN A 117 -29.78 1.54 -0.14
C ASN A 117 -28.72 1.06 -1.14
N SER A 118 -28.95 1.28 -2.43
CA SER A 118 -28.13 0.75 -3.52
C SER A 118 -26.68 1.26 -3.55
N ASP A 119 -26.29 2.03 -2.53
CA ASP A 119 -25.00 2.72 -2.41
C ASP A 119 -24.14 2.18 -1.25
N GLU A 120 -24.68 1.26 -0.43
CA GLU A 120 -23.90 0.64 0.66
C GLU A 120 -23.01 -0.47 0.10
N MET A 121 -21.69 -0.29 0.24
CA MET A 121 -20.68 -1.27 -0.16
C MET A 121 -20.14 -2.02 1.06
N GLN A 122 -20.05 -3.34 0.96
CA GLN A 122 -19.32 -4.18 1.90
C GLN A 122 -17.86 -4.26 1.46
N LEU A 123 -16.97 -3.84 2.36
CA LEU A 123 -15.53 -3.92 2.14
C LEU A 123 -15.04 -5.34 2.43
N HIS A 124 -14.03 -5.77 1.70
CA HIS A 124 -13.40 -7.07 1.81
C HIS A 124 -11.99 -6.93 2.39
N ILE A 125 -11.61 -7.88 3.24
CA ILE A 125 -10.27 -8.05 3.79
C ILE A 125 -9.79 -9.47 3.49
N THR A 126 -8.58 -9.62 2.97
CA THR A 126 -7.94 -10.94 2.83
C THR A 126 -7.21 -11.32 4.11
N LEU A 127 -7.44 -12.54 4.59
CA LEU A 127 -6.73 -13.16 5.70
C LEU A 127 -5.90 -14.34 5.21
N ILE A 128 -4.65 -14.41 5.64
CA ILE A 128 -3.81 -15.59 5.48
C ILE A 128 -3.50 -16.11 6.88
N VAL A 129 -4.13 -17.23 7.24
CA VAL A 129 -3.94 -17.93 8.50
C VAL A 129 -2.86 -18.96 8.31
N THR A 130 -1.80 -18.89 9.10
CA THR A 130 -0.68 -19.82 9.11
C THR A 130 -0.64 -20.52 10.46
N ILE A 131 -0.75 -21.85 10.47
CA ILE A 131 -0.71 -22.68 11.66
C ILE A 131 0.49 -23.62 11.55
N SER A 132 1.43 -23.51 12.50
CA SER A 132 2.63 -24.34 12.55
C SER A 132 2.65 -25.21 13.81
N LYS A 133 3.17 -26.43 13.68
CA LYS A 133 3.29 -27.44 14.75
C LYS A 133 4.75 -27.86 14.90
N GLY A 134 5.53 -27.15 15.71
CA GLY A 134 6.95 -27.46 15.93
C GLY A 134 7.76 -27.58 14.63
N GLU A 135 8.57 -28.64 14.48
CA GLU A 135 9.33 -28.94 13.25
C GLU A 135 8.50 -29.58 12.12
N GLY A 136 7.16 -29.63 12.27
CA GLY A 136 6.25 -30.17 11.27
C GLY A 136 6.03 -29.26 10.05
N GLY A 137 5.12 -29.69 9.17
CA GLY A 137 4.60 -28.84 8.10
C GLY A 137 3.72 -27.70 8.62
N VAL A 138 3.47 -26.72 7.76
CA VAL A 138 2.67 -25.53 8.01
C VAL A 138 1.37 -25.64 7.22
N LEU A 139 0.24 -25.43 7.88
CA LEU A 139 -1.05 -25.29 7.24
C LEU A 139 -1.32 -23.80 7.00
N GLU A 140 -1.53 -23.43 5.74
CA GLU A 140 -1.93 -22.10 5.35
C GLU A 140 -3.39 -22.12 4.86
N ILE A 141 -4.22 -21.23 5.39
CA ILE A 141 -5.63 -21.11 5.04
C ILE A 141 -5.86 -19.66 4.62
N MET A 142 -6.33 -19.47 3.39
CA MET A 142 -6.73 -18.16 2.89
C MET A 142 -8.21 -17.97 3.11
N CYS A 143 -8.57 -16.88 3.78
CA CYS A 143 -9.96 -16.52 4.07
C CYS A 143 -10.29 -15.12 3.54
N SER A 144 -11.57 -14.91 3.27
CA SER A 144 -12.17 -13.61 3.01
C SER A 144 -12.92 -13.17 4.25
N ALA A 145 -12.55 -12.02 4.83
CA ALA A 145 -13.31 -11.39 5.89
C ALA A 145 -14.22 -10.32 5.30
N TRP A 146 -15.52 -10.48 5.55
CA TRP A 146 -16.58 -9.51 5.35
C TRP A 146 -16.91 -8.83 6.69
N PRO A 147 -17.76 -7.78 6.73
CA PRO A 147 -17.97 -6.98 7.94
C PRO A 147 -18.37 -7.79 9.20
N ASP A 148 -19.03 -8.91 9.00
CA ASP A 148 -19.63 -9.77 10.03
C ASP A 148 -19.37 -11.26 9.84
N SER A 149 -18.53 -11.66 8.87
CA SER A 149 -18.28 -13.07 8.59
C SER A 149 -16.88 -13.36 8.04
N ILE A 150 -16.39 -14.58 8.26
CA ILE A 150 -15.18 -15.12 7.63
C ILE A 150 -15.54 -16.28 6.72
N GLU A 151 -15.08 -16.24 5.48
CA GLU A 151 -15.26 -17.33 4.50
C GLU A 151 -13.92 -17.97 4.15
N ILE A 152 -13.79 -19.28 4.29
CA ILE A 152 -12.61 -20.02 3.82
C ILE A 152 -12.63 -20.09 2.29
N LYS A 153 -11.50 -19.76 1.66
CA LYS A 153 -11.33 -19.83 0.19
C LYS A 153 -10.44 -20.97 -0.25
N ARG A 154 -9.33 -21.18 0.45
CA ARG A 154 -8.29 -22.14 0.04
C ARG A 154 -7.50 -22.65 1.23
N LEU A 155 -7.07 -23.91 1.16
CA LEU A 155 -6.16 -24.52 2.12
C LEU A 155 -4.91 -25.03 1.39
N LEU A 156 -3.74 -24.79 1.96
CA LEU A 156 -2.44 -25.20 1.42
C LEU A 156 -1.61 -25.84 2.54
N LEU A 157 -1.04 -27.02 2.28
CA LEU A 157 -0.09 -27.66 3.18
C LEU A 157 1.33 -27.45 2.67
N CYS A 158 2.12 -26.71 3.43
CA CYS A 158 3.52 -26.43 3.16
C CYS A 158 4.40 -27.37 4.03
N GLY A 159 4.99 -28.40 3.42
CA GLY A 159 5.88 -29.32 4.12
C GLY A 159 7.34 -28.84 4.20
N ASN A 160 8.11 -29.39 5.14
CA ASN A 160 9.57 -29.16 5.28
C ASN A 160 10.44 -29.85 4.20
N VAL A 161 9.82 -30.61 3.29
CA VAL A 161 10.49 -31.28 2.17
C VAL A 161 10.43 -30.36 0.96
N LYS A 162 11.56 -30.23 0.22
CA LYS A 162 11.70 -29.44 -1.03
C LYS A 162 10.38 -29.34 -1.78
N VAL A 163 9.67 -28.25 -1.53
CA VAL A 163 8.33 -28.05 -2.08
C VAL A 163 8.52 -27.86 -3.58
N PRO A 164 7.83 -28.63 -4.45
CA PRO A 164 7.83 -28.32 -5.88
C PRO A 164 7.38 -26.88 -6.08
N ALA A 165 7.83 -26.24 -7.17
CA ALA A 165 7.55 -24.83 -7.45
C ALA A 165 6.05 -24.48 -7.39
N GLU A 166 5.19 -25.47 -7.63
CA GLU A 166 3.74 -25.41 -7.47
C GLU A 166 3.26 -26.62 -6.66
N PRO A 167 3.04 -26.48 -5.34
CA PRO A 167 2.41 -27.54 -4.55
C PRO A 167 0.96 -27.74 -4.98
N TYR A 168 0.47 -28.97 -4.85
CA TYR A 168 -0.94 -29.24 -5.09
C TYR A 168 -1.80 -28.46 -4.09
N ALA A 169 -2.67 -27.61 -4.63
CA ALA A 169 -3.42 -26.64 -3.85
C ALA A 169 -4.79 -27.13 -3.35
N GLY A 170 -5.10 -28.41 -3.55
CA GLY A 170 -6.43 -28.97 -3.26
C GLY A 170 -7.51 -28.58 -4.28
N PRO A 171 -8.71 -29.16 -4.15
CA PRO A 171 -9.91 -28.70 -4.85
C PRO A 171 -10.37 -27.33 -4.33
N GLU A 172 -11.40 -26.75 -4.94
CA GLU A 172 -12.03 -25.56 -4.35
C GLU A 172 -12.70 -25.93 -3.01
N PHE A 173 -12.66 -25.03 -2.02
CA PHE A 173 -13.23 -25.31 -0.69
C PHE A 173 -14.71 -25.71 -0.78
N ARG A 174 -15.47 -25.11 -1.70
CA ARG A 174 -16.90 -25.37 -1.94
C ARG A 174 -17.19 -26.76 -2.53
N GLU A 175 -16.17 -27.44 -3.06
CA GLU A 175 -16.29 -28.80 -3.60
C GLU A 175 -16.04 -29.87 -2.54
N LEU A 176 -15.63 -29.48 -1.32
CA LEU A 176 -15.48 -30.38 -0.19
C LEU A 176 -16.84 -30.81 0.35
N ASP A 177 -16.86 -31.95 1.03
CA ASP A 177 -18.04 -32.42 1.77
C ASP A 177 -18.48 -31.39 2.84
N ASP A 178 -19.79 -31.21 3.00
CA ASP A 178 -20.35 -30.17 3.88
C ASP A 178 -19.92 -30.38 5.36
N GLU A 179 -19.90 -31.62 5.86
CA GLU A 179 -19.47 -31.91 7.23
C GLU A 179 -17.98 -31.59 7.43
N LEU A 180 -17.17 -31.75 6.38
CA LEU A 180 -15.76 -31.36 6.39
C LEU A 180 -15.58 -29.84 6.36
N GLN A 181 -16.40 -29.12 5.58
CA GLN A 181 -16.37 -27.66 5.55
C GLN A 181 -16.70 -27.09 6.94
N ASP A 182 -17.77 -27.57 7.57
CA ASP A 182 -18.18 -27.15 8.92
C ASP A 182 -17.09 -27.43 9.95
N SER A 183 -16.49 -28.62 9.91
CA SER A 183 -15.39 -28.99 10.81
C SER A 183 -14.14 -28.11 10.63
N LEU A 184 -13.90 -27.58 9.43
CA LEU A 184 -12.79 -26.65 9.15
C LEU A 184 -13.08 -25.25 9.68
N TYR A 185 -14.34 -24.80 9.70
CA TYR A 185 -14.74 -23.57 10.39
C TYR A 185 -14.58 -23.72 11.91
N ASP A 186 -15.11 -24.79 12.50
CA ASP A 186 -14.93 -25.10 13.93
C ASP A 186 -13.43 -25.10 14.32
N PHE A 187 -12.59 -25.66 13.45
CA PHE A 187 -11.14 -25.68 13.62
C PHE A 187 -10.52 -24.27 13.68
N LEU A 188 -11.01 -23.32 12.90
CA LEU A 188 -10.57 -21.92 12.95
C LEU A 188 -11.14 -21.18 14.17
N GLU A 189 -12.41 -21.41 14.50
CA GLU A 189 -13.09 -20.76 15.61
C GLU A 189 -12.43 -21.06 16.96
N VAL A 190 -12.06 -22.32 17.23
CA VAL A 190 -11.37 -22.67 18.48
C VAL A 190 -9.99 -21.99 18.62
N ARG A 191 -9.41 -21.54 17.51
CA ARG A 191 -8.16 -20.76 17.46
C ARG A 191 -8.40 -19.25 17.57
N GLY A 192 -9.66 -18.82 17.61
CA GLY A 192 -10.11 -17.43 17.70
C GLY A 192 -10.18 -16.73 16.35
N ILE A 193 -10.36 -17.48 15.26
CA ILE A 193 -10.58 -16.96 13.92
C ILE A 193 -12.05 -17.19 13.61
N ASP A 194 -12.87 -16.21 13.95
CA ASP A 194 -14.33 -16.25 13.96
C ASP A 194 -14.92 -14.91 13.48
N ASP A 195 -16.24 -14.82 13.48
CA ASP A 195 -16.96 -13.62 13.06
C ASP A 195 -16.70 -12.42 13.99
N GLU A 196 -16.39 -12.65 15.27
CA GLU A 196 -15.98 -11.58 16.19
C GLU A 196 -14.64 -10.95 15.75
N LEU A 197 -13.69 -11.79 15.32
CA LEU A 197 -12.46 -11.33 14.71
C LEU A 197 -12.74 -10.52 13.43
N ALA A 198 -13.66 -10.95 12.57
CA ALA A 198 -14.01 -10.19 11.36
C ALA A 198 -14.49 -8.77 11.67
N VAL A 199 -15.42 -8.63 12.63
CA VAL A 199 -15.93 -7.34 13.10
C VAL A 199 -14.80 -6.46 13.63
N PHE A 200 -13.93 -7.04 14.48
CA PHE A 200 -12.77 -6.34 15.01
C PHE A 200 -11.83 -5.85 13.90
N LEU A 201 -11.47 -6.73 12.97
CA LEU A 201 -10.55 -6.40 11.87
C LEU A 201 -11.10 -5.29 10.98
N HIS A 202 -12.41 -5.27 10.72
CA HIS A 202 -13.04 -4.17 9.97
C HIS A 202 -12.92 -2.83 10.68
N GLN A 203 -13.14 -2.80 11.99
CA GLN A 203 -12.95 -1.58 12.78
C GLN A 203 -11.49 -1.15 12.81
N TYR A 204 -10.58 -2.11 13.01
CA TYR A 204 -9.15 -1.87 13.03
C TYR A 204 -8.66 -1.30 11.68
N MET A 205 -9.06 -1.90 10.56
CA MET A 205 -8.64 -1.47 9.23
C MET A 205 -9.20 -0.10 8.84
N LYS A 206 -10.42 0.25 9.25
CA LYS A 206 -10.94 1.62 9.10
C LYS A 206 -10.04 2.66 9.80
N HIS A 207 -9.54 2.33 10.99
CA HIS A 207 -8.62 3.23 11.69
C HIS A 207 -7.26 3.28 11.01
N LYS A 208 -6.68 2.12 10.66
CA LYS A 208 -5.38 2.04 9.99
C LYS A 208 -5.40 2.79 8.64
N ASP A 209 -6.46 2.64 7.86
CA ASP A 209 -6.61 3.30 6.56
C ASP A 209 -6.51 4.82 6.67
N LYS A 210 -7.25 5.41 7.60
CA LYS A 210 -7.18 6.85 7.87
C LYS A 210 -5.79 7.30 8.32
N VAL A 211 -5.15 6.57 9.23
CA VAL A 211 -3.81 6.90 9.74
C VAL A 211 -2.77 6.83 8.62
N GLU A 212 -2.82 5.80 7.76
CA GLU A 212 -1.92 5.67 6.63
C GLU A 212 -2.19 6.72 5.55
N PHE A 213 -3.46 7.09 5.32
CA PHE A 213 -3.84 8.17 4.40
C PHE A 213 -3.25 9.51 4.85
N ILE A 214 -3.42 9.88 6.13
CA ILE A 214 -2.82 11.09 6.69
C ILE A 214 -1.30 11.07 6.56
N ARG A 215 -0.65 9.96 6.95
CA ARG A 215 0.80 9.79 6.80
C ARG A 215 1.24 9.97 5.34
N TRP A 216 0.50 9.40 4.40
CA TRP A 216 0.79 9.52 2.99
C TRP A 216 0.68 10.98 2.52
N MET A 217 -0.40 11.69 2.89
CA MET A 217 -0.55 13.11 2.58
C MET A 217 0.57 13.98 3.17
N GLU A 218 0.99 13.71 4.41
CA GLU A 218 2.12 14.38 5.04
C GLU A 218 3.43 14.16 4.29
N ARG A 219 3.67 12.93 3.79
CA ARG A 219 4.83 12.61 2.95
C ARG A 219 4.80 13.33 1.62
N VAL A 220 3.64 13.39 0.95
CA VAL A 220 3.46 14.14 -0.31
C VAL A 220 3.70 15.62 -0.09
N LYS A 221 3.12 16.20 0.96
CA LYS A 221 3.36 17.59 1.37
C LYS A 221 4.85 17.85 1.59
N SER A 222 5.53 17.01 2.37
CA SER A 222 6.96 17.14 2.67
C SER A 222 7.84 17.03 1.43
N PHE A 223 7.43 16.23 0.44
CA PHE A 223 8.13 16.13 -0.84
C PHE A 223 8.03 17.43 -1.65
N ILE A 224 6.84 18.05 -1.71
CA ILE A 224 6.61 19.31 -2.43
C ILE A 224 7.27 20.51 -1.73
N GLU A 225 7.35 20.49 -0.39
CA GLU A 225 8.03 21.55 0.38
C GLU A 225 9.55 21.53 0.22
N ARG A 226 10.12 20.42 -0.25
CA ARG A 226 11.56 20.28 -0.48
C ARG A 226 11.99 21.16 -1.67
N LYS A 227 13.01 21.99 -1.44
CA LYS A 227 13.61 22.85 -2.46
C LYS A 227 14.73 22.15 -3.21
#